data_AF-A0A963E0V2-F1
#
_entry.id   AF-A0A963E0V2-F1
#
_cell.length_a   1.000
_cell.length_b   1.000
_cell.length_c   1.000
_cell.angle_alpha   90.00
_cell.angle_beta   90.00
_cell.angle_gamma   90.00
#
_symmetry.space_group_name_H-M   'P 1'
#
loop_
_entity.id
_entity.type
_entity.pdbx_description
1 polymer ?
#
loop_
_entity_poly.entity_id
_entity_poly.type
_entity_poly.pdbx_seq_one_letter_code
_entity_poly.pdbx_strand_id
1 'polypeptide(L)' 'MALEQLMRANNRRLFRTARSILRNDADAEDAVQDSYISAYHALEQFRGQSSLSTWLTRIVVNKALA' A
#
# COMPACT_ATOMS: atom_id res chain seq x y z
N MET A 1 3.44 -11.44 -12.61
CA MET A 1 3.24 -12.01 -11.25
C MET A 1 4.41 -11.77 -10.27
N ALA A 2 5.15 -10.66 -10.36
CA ALA A 2 6.18 -10.30 -9.35
C ALA A 2 5.68 -9.24 -8.35
N LEU A 3 4.90 -8.27 -8.84
CA LEU A 3 4.32 -7.22 -8.00
C LEU A 3 3.46 -7.80 -6.88
N GLU A 4 2.57 -8.74 -7.19
CA GLU A 4 1.65 -9.31 -6.21
C GLU A 4 2.38 -10.04 -5.06
N GLN A 5 3.46 -10.77 -5.35
CA GLN A 5 4.27 -11.41 -4.31
C GLN A 5 5.00 -10.38 -3.45
N LEU A 6 5.54 -9.33 -4.06
CA LEU A 6 6.18 -8.22 -3.32
C LEU A 6 5.17 -7.47 -2.46
N MET A 7 3.94 -7.29 -2.94
CA MET A 7 2.87 -6.65 -2.17
C MET A 7 2.40 -7.53 -1.01
N ARG A 8 2.23 -8.84 -1.23
CA ARG A 8 1.94 -9.81 -0.16
C ARG A 8 3.04 -9.84 0.90
N ALA A 9 4.31 -9.78 0.49
CA ALA A 9 5.45 -9.70 1.42
C ALA A 9 5.43 -8.41 2.26
N ASN A 10 4.94 -7.30 1.69
CA ASN A 10 4.81 -6.03 2.40
C ASN A 10 3.48 -5.86 3.14
N ASN A 11 2.50 -6.76 2.98
CA ASN A 11 1.14 -6.60 3.48
C ASN A 11 1.09 -6.30 4.99
N ARG A 12 1.81 -7.08 5.81
CA ARG A 12 1.86 -6.84 7.26
C ARG A 12 2.40 -5.46 7.63
N ARG A 13 3.37 -4.94 6.88
CA ARG A 13 3.93 -3.60 7.11
C ARG A 13 2.92 -2.54 6.72
N LEU A 14 2.30 -2.68 5.54
CA LEU A 14 1.30 -1.75 5.03
C LEU A 14 0.08 -1.67 5.94
N PHE A 15 -0.43 -2.81 6.41
CA PHE A 15 -1.54 -2.88 7.36
C PHE A 15 -1.21 -2.18 8.67
N ARG A 16 -0.01 -2.41 9.25
CA ARG A 16 0.43 -1.71 10.46
C ARG A 16 0.49 -0.20 10.27
N THR A 17 0.95 0.27 9.10
CA THR A 17 0.95 1.69 8.76
C THR A 17 -0.47 2.24 8.68
N ALA A 18 -1.36 1.61 7.91
CA ALA A 18 -2.75 2.04 7.77
C ALA A 18 -3.47 2.07 9.14
N ARG A 19 -3.31 1.02 9.94
CA ARG A 19 -3.88 0.90 11.28
C ARG A 19 -3.36 1.99 12.24
N SER A 20 -2.10 2.41 12.09
CA SER A 20 -1.56 3.50 12.92
C SER A 20 -2.24 4.85 12.64
N ILE A 21 -2.77 5.03 11.42
CA ILE A 21 -3.47 6.24 10.97
C ILE A 21 -4.96 6.15 11.30
N LEU A 22 -5.63 5.09 10.84
CA LEU A 22 -7.08 4.93 10.92
C LEU A 22 -7.57 4.44 12.29
N ARG A 23 -6.70 3.79 13.07
CA ARG A 23 -7.01 3.23 14.41
C ARG A 23 -8.18 2.24 14.44
N ASN A 24 -8.60 1.73 13.29
CA ASN A 24 -9.61 0.70 13.10
C ASN A 24 -9.04 -0.38 12.17
N ASP A 25 -9.22 -1.64 12.54
CA ASP A 25 -8.70 -2.78 11.78
C ASP A 25 -9.44 -2.95 10.44
N ALA A 26 -10.76 -2.73 10.41
CA ALA A 26 -11.55 -2.83 9.19
C ALA A 26 -11.17 -1.73 8.19
N ASP A 27 -11.14 -0.47 8.64
CA ASP A 27 -10.74 0.66 7.77
C ASP A 27 -9.29 0.51 7.29
N ALA A 28 -8.40 -0.03 8.14
CA ALA A 28 -7.02 -0.30 7.76
C ALA A 28 -6.91 -1.41 6.71
N GLU A 29 -7.71 -2.45 6.82
CA GLU A 29 -7.78 -3.52 5.83
C GLU A 29 -8.29 -2.99 4.49
N ASP A 30 -9.39 -2.22 4.51
CA ASP A 30 -9.95 -1.58 3.33
C ASP A 30 -8.93 -0.65 2.66
N ALA A 31 -8.26 0.22 3.42
CA ALA A 31 -7.23 1.11 2.88
C ALA A 31 -6.06 0.36 2.23
N VAL A 32 -5.65 -0.79 2.79
CA VAL A 32 -4.62 -1.63 2.17
C VAL A 32 -5.13 -2.29 0.90
N GLN A 33 -6.35 -2.81 0.88
CA GLN A 33 -6.93 -3.39 -0.34
C GLN A 33 -7.04 -2.34 -1.47
N ASP A 34 -7.52 -1.15 -1.14
CA ASP A 34 -7.65 -0.02 -2.06
C ASP A 34 -6.30 0.45 -2.62
N SER A 35 -5.27 0.40 -1.78
CA SER A 35 -3.90 0.70 -2.18
C SER A 35 -3.38 -0.29 -3.21
N TYR A 36 -3.87 -1.53 -3.22
CA TYR A 36 -3.43 -2.54 -4.17
C TYR A 36 -3.92 -2.28 -5.58
N ILE A 37 -5.19 -1.89 -5.70
CA ILE A 37 -5.78 -1.48 -6.98
C ILE A 37 -5.05 -0.23 -7.50
N SER A 38 -4.84 0.75 -6.62
CA SER A 38 -4.14 1.99 -6.94
C SER A 38 -2.69 1.74 -7.39
N ALA A 39 -1.98 0.84 -6.70
CA ALA A 39 -0.62 0.45 -7.05
C ALA A 39 -0.58 -0.30 -8.40
N TYR A 40 -1.55 -1.15 -8.69
CA TYR A 40 -1.61 -1.84 -9.98
C TYR A 40 -1.73 -0.84 -11.14
N HIS A 41 -2.61 0.15 -11.02
CA HIS A 41 -2.77 1.20 -12.03
C HIS A 41 -1.56 2.13 -12.15
N ALA A 42 -0.89 2.42 -11.02
CA ALA A 42 0.27 3.31 -10.99
C ALA A 42 1.61 2.59 -11.28
N LEU A 43 1.61 1.26 -11.41
CA LEU A 43 2.83 0.47 -11.59
C LEU A 43 3.59 0.87 -12.86
N GLU A 44 2.88 1.12 -13.96
CA GLU A 44 3.48 1.55 -15.23
C GLU A 44 4.16 2.93 -15.11
N GLN A 45 3.75 3.72 -14.13
CA GLN A 45 4.29 5.05 -13.84
C GLN A 45 5.39 5.01 -12.77
N PHE A 46 5.65 3.85 -12.16
CA PHE A 46 6.68 3.71 -11.14
C PHE A 46 8.07 3.76 -11.79
N ARG A 47 8.71 4.92 -11.69
CA ARG A 47 10.03 5.20 -12.30
C ARG A 47 11.24 4.60 -11.54
N GLY A 48 11.01 3.78 -10.51
CA GLY A 48 12.10 3.14 -9.74
C GLY A 48 12.98 4.10 -8.92
N GLN A 49 12.57 5.35 -8.71
CA GLN A 49 13.34 6.36 -7.96
C GLN A 49 13.33 6.14 -6.44
N SER A 50 12.58 5.15 -5.95
CA SER A 50 12.54 4.75 -4.55
C SER A 50 12.37 3.24 -4.47
N SER A 51 12.55 2.66 -3.27
CA SER A 51 12.21 1.25 -3.08
C SER A 51 10.72 1.03 -3.32
N LEU A 52 10.34 -0.13 -3.87
CA LEU A 52 8.93 -0.49 -4.06
C LEU A 52 8.16 -0.43 -2.73
N SER A 53 8.77 -0.85 -1.63
CA SER A 53 8.18 -0.75 -0.29
C SER A 53 7.90 0.70 0.14
N THR A 54 8.80 1.64 -0.17
CA THR A 54 8.62 3.07 0.12
C THR A 54 7.44 3.63 -0.68
N TRP A 55 7.39 3.30 -1.96
CA TRP A 55 6.31 3.73 -2.84
C TRP A 55 4.95 3.16 -2.43
N LEU A 56 4.85 1.86 -2.16
CA LEU A 56 3.63 1.22 -1.65
C LEU A 56 3.17 1.82 -0.32
N THR A 57 4.11 2.10 0.60
CA THR A 57 3.79 2.74 1.87
C THR A 57 3.16 4.11 1.65
N ARG A 58 3.64 4.90 0.68
CA ARG A 58 3.08 6.21 0.36
C ARG A 58 1.66 6.12 -0.22
N ILE A 59 1.38 5.13 -1.05
CA ILE A 59 0.02 4.88 -1.57
C ILE A 59 -0.93 4.57 -0.41
N VAL A 60 -0.54 3.68 0.50
CA VAL A 60 -1.35 3.31 1.67
C VAL A 60 -1.59 4.50 2.59
N VAL A 61 -0.54 5.30 2.87
CA VAL A 61 -0.68 6.51 3.68
C VAL A 61 -1.64 7.49 3.03
N ASN A 62 -1.55 7.70 1.73
CA ASN A 62 -2.48 8.59 1.02
C ASN A 62 -3.92 8.07 1.11
N LYS A 63 -4.14 6.76 0.99
CA LYS A 63 -5.47 6.14 1.13
C LYS A 63 -6.02 6.22 2.56
N ALA A 64 -5.16 6.08 3.56
CA ALA A 64 -5.55 6.18 4.96
C ALA A 64 -5.82 7.63 5.45
N LEU A 65 -5.45 8.63 4.65
CA LEU A 65 -5.66 10.06 4.95
C LEU A 65 -6.76 10.70 4.10
N ALA A 66 -7.28 9.99 3.10
CA ALA A 66 -8.35 10.44 2.21
C ALA A 66 -9.71 10.26 2.89
#